data_AF-A0A7X5F6N7-F1
#
_entry.id   AF-A0A7X5F6N7-F1
#
_cell.length_a   1.000
_cell.length_b   1.000
_cell.length_c   1.000
_cell.angle_alpha   90.00
_cell.angle_beta   90.00
_cell.angle_gamma   90.00
#
_symmetry.space_group_name_H-M   'P 1'
#
loop_
_entity.id
_entity.type
_entity.pdbx_description
1 polymer ?
#
loop_
_entity_poly.entity_id
_entity_poly.type
_entity_poly.pdbx_seq_one_letter_code
_entity_poly.pdbx_strand_id
1 'polypeptide(L)'
;YFDDSNSNYKYYVFDGINGNNRLTFDETKSYLNNTGRNSLLLERADEFHQGVDDLDPADYGVKTYNIVGCGVPTLGQIYILGKKSEEFSYNIHMINGDGTVPLRSAKAIPALKTYYVKKIQHALLPSVSGVRDLVVSILNNEDNFDISIYPNLIPDISNCSIPNGTIVSFHSPVELHVYDGAGNHTGPDVNGDIENNIEGLDYEVIDNNKFTFLPNNLDYKIVGKAIDQGVFDIRIQEVVNEEVSTTTMFTNIPVVSTTQAKFNINSSAPSQISIDNDGDGVFESEKNDPVVVVGFVEFLDTPSPALSSQVVSLGSSSSKKSVAVETAVESINVEETGIPIDEDLGTVKIKPNEVVVAITKEIVIEKKESIASSELVYKNTATVYYVIKTYLKTVFNGVWLWFKSKL
;
A
#
# COMPACT_ATOMS: atom_id res chain seq x y z
N TYR A 1 -18.84 6.62 -1.43
CA TYR A 1 -17.49 6.14 -1.04
C TYR A 1 -17.00 6.76 0.26
N PHE A 2 -16.99 8.09 0.37
CA PHE A 2 -16.51 8.79 1.58
C PHE A 2 -17.35 8.51 2.82
N ASP A 3 -16.69 8.39 3.97
CA ASP A 3 -17.32 8.09 5.26
C ASP A 3 -16.59 8.78 6.40
N ASP A 4 -17.24 9.78 6.99
CA ASP A 4 -16.70 10.57 8.09
C ASP A 4 -16.43 9.77 9.38
N SER A 5 -17.07 8.60 9.52
CA SER A 5 -16.91 7.71 10.67
C SER A 5 -15.71 6.76 10.52
N ASN A 6 -15.10 6.68 9.34
CA ASN A 6 -13.98 5.79 9.07
C ASN A 6 -12.77 6.59 8.57
N SER A 7 -11.68 6.60 9.35
CA SER A 7 -10.45 7.34 9.03
C SER A 7 -9.89 7.03 7.65
N ASN A 8 -9.93 5.76 7.23
CA ASN A 8 -9.41 5.28 5.94
C ASN A 8 -10.24 5.75 4.73
N TYR A 9 -11.47 6.22 4.95
CA TYR A 9 -12.39 6.63 3.90
C TYR A 9 -12.94 8.05 4.08
N LYS A 10 -12.38 8.82 5.02
CA LYS A 10 -12.90 10.16 5.32
C LYS A 10 -12.65 11.16 4.20
N TYR A 11 -11.51 11.05 3.54
CA TYR A 11 -11.06 11.90 2.44
C TYR A 11 -10.03 11.13 1.61
N TYR A 12 -9.85 11.53 0.35
CA TYR A 12 -8.81 10.99 -0.53
C TYR A 12 -7.55 11.86 -0.54
N VAL A 13 -7.71 13.19 -0.43
CA VAL A 13 -6.57 14.14 -0.41
C VAL A 13 -6.56 14.95 0.87
N PHE A 14 -5.40 14.98 1.51
CA PHE A 14 -5.06 15.85 2.62
C PHE A 14 -4.14 16.97 2.11
N ASP A 15 -4.52 18.23 2.31
CA ASP A 15 -3.67 19.38 1.97
C ASP A 15 -3.11 20.03 3.24
N GLY A 16 -1.86 19.68 3.56
CA GLY A 16 -1.14 20.22 4.72
C GLY A 16 -0.56 21.62 4.50
N ILE A 17 -0.62 22.19 3.29
CA ILE A 17 -0.03 23.49 2.98
C ILE A 17 -0.97 24.64 3.34
N ASN A 18 -2.24 24.50 2.94
CA ASN A 18 -3.20 25.60 3.02
C ASN A 18 -4.04 25.56 4.31
N GLY A 19 -3.73 24.66 5.24
CA GLY A 19 -4.49 24.46 6.48
C GLY A 19 -5.90 23.91 6.27
N ASN A 20 -6.26 23.56 5.03
CA ASN A 20 -7.50 22.88 4.70
C ASN A 20 -7.24 21.38 4.69
N ASN A 21 -7.22 20.81 5.89
CA ASN A 21 -6.57 19.53 6.14
C ASN A 21 -7.21 18.36 5.36
N ARG A 22 -8.49 18.41 4.97
CA ARG A 22 -9.18 17.27 4.35
C ARG A 22 -10.04 17.75 3.20
N LEU A 23 -9.57 17.55 1.96
CA LEU A 23 -10.30 18.01 0.80
C LEU A 23 -11.51 17.11 0.55
N THR A 24 -12.66 17.72 0.36
CA THR A 24 -13.86 17.08 -0.21
C THR A 24 -13.60 16.63 -1.65
N PHE A 25 -14.56 15.90 -2.24
CA PHE A 25 -14.50 15.54 -3.66
C PHE A 25 -14.38 16.77 -4.57
N ASP A 26 -15.23 17.78 -4.36
CA ASP A 26 -15.23 19.01 -5.17
C ASP A 26 -13.95 19.83 -4.99
N GLU A 27 -13.42 19.90 -3.77
CA GLU A 27 -12.13 20.55 -3.50
C GLU A 27 -10.97 19.79 -4.12
N THR A 28 -10.99 18.45 -4.09
CA THR A 28 -10.00 17.59 -4.75
C THR A 28 -10.04 17.80 -6.27
N LYS A 29 -11.24 17.80 -6.88
CA LYS A 29 -11.42 18.09 -8.30
C LYS A 29 -10.91 19.48 -8.67
N SER A 30 -11.21 20.48 -7.84
CA SER A 30 -10.73 21.85 -8.01
C SER A 30 -9.20 21.95 -7.90
N TYR A 31 -8.60 21.27 -6.93
CA TYR A 31 -7.14 21.18 -6.77
C TYR A 31 -6.48 20.58 -8.02
N LEU A 32 -6.99 19.46 -8.52
CA LEU A 32 -6.43 18.79 -9.70
C LEU A 32 -6.56 19.67 -10.96
N ASN A 33 -7.68 20.36 -11.14
CA ASN A 33 -7.86 21.33 -12.23
C ASN A 33 -6.87 22.50 -12.13
N ASN A 34 -6.69 23.05 -10.92
CA ASN A 34 -5.80 24.20 -10.69
C ASN A 34 -4.31 23.86 -10.77
N THR A 35 -3.95 22.57 -10.69
CA THR A 35 -2.56 22.07 -10.79
C THR A 35 -2.21 21.54 -12.18
N GLY A 36 -3.03 21.86 -13.19
CA GLY A 36 -2.78 21.53 -14.59
C GLY A 36 -2.93 20.04 -14.91
N ARG A 37 -3.61 19.26 -14.06
CA ARG A 37 -3.96 17.87 -14.37
C ARG A 37 -5.02 17.83 -15.48
N ASN A 38 -5.22 16.64 -16.05
CA ASN A 38 -6.09 16.47 -17.20
C ASN A 38 -7.58 16.66 -16.83
N SER A 39 -8.06 17.89 -16.96
CA SER A 39 -9.43 18.28 -16.62
C SER A 39 -10.48 17.50 -17.40
N LEU A 40 -10.20 17.13 -18.64
CA LEU A 40 -11.10 16.30 -19.46
C LEU A 40 -11.30 14.90 -18.89
N LEU A 41 -10.24 14.28 -18.34
CA LEU A 41 -10.38 12.99 -17.68
C LEU A 41 -11.14 13.11 -16.35
N LEU A 42 -10.93 14.19 -15.61
CA LEU A 42 -11.66 14.46 -14.36
C LEU A 42 -13.16 14.65 -14.61
N GLU A 43 -13.52 15.42 -15.65
CA GLU A 43 -14.92 15.63 -16.04
C GLU A 43 -15.57 14.33 -16.47
N ARG A 44 -14.92 13.54 -17.34
CA ARG A 44 -15.44 12.24 -17.77
C ARG A 44 -15.61 11.25 -16.61
N ALA A 45 -14.69 11.24 -15.66
CA ALA A 45 -14.80 10.39 -14.48
C ALA A 45 -16.00 10.80 -13.62
N ASP A 46 -16.18 12.09 -13.38
CA ASP A 46 -17.32 12.63 -12.63
C ASP A 46 -18.66 12.32 -13.32
N GLU A 47 -18.76 12.55 -14.64
CA GLU A 47 -19.95 12.20 -15.44
C GLU A 47 -20.28 10.70 -15.36
N PHE A 48 -19.26 9.84 -15.40
CA PHE A 48 -19.44 8.39 -15.24
C PHE A 48 -20.01 8.07 -13.86
N HIS A 49 -19.41 8.61 -12.79
CA HIS A 49 -19.81 8.34 -11.41
C HIS A 49 -21.22 8.84 -11.09
N GLN A 50 -21.65 9.98 -11.63
CA GLN A 50 -23.02 10.48 -11.49
C GLN A 50 -24.09 9.49 -12.00
N GLY A 51 -23.74 8.60 -12.93
CA GLY A 51 -24.65 7.58 -13.45
C GLY A 51 -24.59 6.21 -12.75
N VAL A 52 -23.53 5.93 -11.98
CA VAL A 52 -23.29 4.57 -11.44
C VAL A 52 -23.23 4.50 -9.92
N ASP A 53 -22.98 5.62 -9.22
CA ASP A 53 -22.78 5.60 -7.77
C ASP A 53 -24.04 5.19 -6.98
N ASP A 54 -25.22 5.50 -7.52
CA ASP A 54 -26.53 5.14 -6.96
C ASP A 54 -27.19 3.96 -7.70
N LEU A 55 -26.45 3.24 -8.55
CA LEU A 55 -27.00 2.13 -9.31
C LEU A 55 -27.29 0.93 -8.39
N ASP A 56 -28.57 0.56 -8.29
CA ASP A 56 -28.99 -0.76 -7.79
C ASP A 56 -29.47 -1.64 -8.96
N PRO A 57 -28.71 -2.67 -9.36
CA PRO A 57 -29.15 -3.58 -10.42
C PRO A 57 -30.46 -4.33 -10.09
N ALA A 58 -30.82 -4.48 -8.82
CA ALA A 58 -32.04 -5.15 -8.41
C ALA A 58 -33.30 -4.39 -8.86
N ASP A 59 -33.24 -3.05 -8.99
CA ASP A 59 -34.33 -2.22 -9.53
C ASP A 59 -34.70 -2.59 -10.97
N TYR A 60 -33.77 -3.23 -11.69
CA TYR A 60 -33.93 -3.70 -13.06
C TYR A 60 -34.15 -5.21 -13.15
N GLY A 61 -34.33 -5.89 -12.00
CA GLY A 61 -34.47 -7.34 -11.94
C GLY A 61 -33.19 -8.11 -12.28
N VAL A 62 -32.03 -7.46 -12.20
CA VAL A 62 -30.73 -8.06 -12.50
C VAL A 62 -30.17 -8.72 -11.24
N LYS A 63 -29.84 -10.01 -11.33
CA LYS A 63 -29.12 -10.71 -10.27
C LYS A 63 -27.64 -10.32 -10.31
N THR A 64 -27.15 -9.78 -9.20
CA THR A 64 -25.75 -9.32 -9.09
C THR A 64 -24.96 -10.18 -8.13
N TYR A 65 -23.73 -10.49 -8.53
CA TYR A 65 -22.73 -11.19 -7.73
C TYR A 65 -21.44 -10.39 -7.78
N ASN A 66 -20.88 -10.07 -6.62
CA ASN A 66 -19.61 -9.34 -6.54
C ASN A 66 -18.46 -10.34 -6.38
N ILE A 67 -17.38 -10.14 -7.14
CA ILE A 67 -16.11 -10.85 -6.98
C ILE A 67 -15.05 -9.79 -6.72
N VAL A 68 -14.61 -9.68 -5.47
CA VAL A 68 -13.88 -8.51 -4.95
C VAL A 68 -12.48 -8.92 -4.52
N GLY A 69 -11.44 -8.28 -5.07
CA GLY A 69 -10.08 -8.45 -4.58
C GLY A 69 -9.88 -7.74 -3.24
N CYS A 70 -9.07 -8.33 -2.36
CA CYS A 70 -8.79 -7.77 -1.04
C CYS A 70 -7.45 -8.26 -0.48
N GLY A 71 -6.96 -7.62 0.58
CA GLY A 71 -5.73 -8.00 1.29
C GLY A 71 -4.45 -7.59 0.58
N VAL A 72 -4.55 -6.67 -0.39
CA VAL A 72 -3.41 -6.03 -1.06
C VAL A 72 -3.41 -4.55 -0.67
N PRO A 73 -2.25 -3.98 -0.26
CA PRO A 73 -2.14 -2.55 -0.02
C PRO A 73 -2.57 -1.77 -1.26
N THR A 74 -3.47 -0.82 -1.09
CA THR A 74 -4.06 -0.03 -2.18
C THR A 74 -4.04 1.44 -1.80
N LEU A 75 -3.65 2.33 -2.70
CA LEU A 75 -3.60 3.76 -2.41
C LEU A 75 -4.97 4.29 -1.96
N GLY A 76 -5.06 4.64 -0.67
CA GLY A 76 -6.29 5.12 -0.05
C GLY A 76 -6.34 6.63 0.08
N GLN A 77 -5.20 7.24 0.43
CA GLN A 77 -5.10 8.67 0.67
C GLN A 77 -3.75 9.23 0.24
N ILE A 78 -3.76 10.48 -0.23
CA ILE A 78 -2.58 11.26 -0.61
C ILE A 78 -2.47 12.45 0.32
N TYR A 79 -1.29 12.65 0.92
CA TYR A 79 -0.98 13.78 1.78
C TYR A 79 -0.01 14.72 1.09
N ILE A 80 -0.42 15.97 0.92
CA ILE A 80 0.45 17.05 0.43
C ILE A 80 1.10 17.68 1.66
N LEU A 81 2.34 17.29 1.94
CA LEU A 81 3.02 17.68 3.19
C LEU A 81 3.54 19.13 3.17
N GLY A 82 3.83 19.64 1.98
CA GLY A 82 4.54 20.90 1.81
C GLY A 82 5.28 21.02 0.49
N LYS A 83 6.01 22.14 0.33
CA LYS A 83 6.96 22.34 -0.75
C LYS A 83 8.38 22.42 -0.20
N LYS A 84 9.31 21.76 -0.88
CA LYS A 84 10.75 21.89 -0.66
C LYS A 84 11.39 22.30 -1.99
N SER A 85 12.01 23.48 -2.02
CA SER A 85 12.66 24.01 -3.23
C SER A 85 11.75 23.98 -4.49
N GLU A 86 10.51 24.47 -4.34
CA GLU A 86 9.42 24.45 -5.36
C GLU A 86 8.80 23.09 -5.69
N GLU A 87 9.37 21.98 -5.22
CA GLU A 87 8.80 20.64 -5.42
C GLU A 87 7.86 20.26 -4.27
N PHE A 88 6.71 19.67 -4.59
CA PHE A 88 5.81 19.14 -3.59
C PHE A 88 6.36 17.84 -2.98
N SER A 89 6.33 17.77 -1.66
CA SER A 89 6.55 16.54 -0.90
C SER A 89 5.21 15.90 -0.60
N TYR A 90 5.11 14.60 -0.84
CA TYR A 90 3.91 13.83 -0.56
C TYR A 90 4.14 12.77 0.53
N ASN A 91 3.06 12.29 1.12
CA ASN A 91 2.98 11.02 1.81
C ASN A 91 1.76 10.25 1.28
N ILE A 92 1.72 8.94 1.51
CA ILE A 92 0.57 8.12 1.12
C ILE A 92 0.12 7.26 2.27
N HIS A 93 -1.18 7.00 2.35
CA HIS A 93 -1.75 5.99 3.22
C HIS A 93 -2.35 4.88 2.39
N MET A 94 -1.91 3.65 2.64
CA MET A 94 -2.38 2.45 1.97
C MET A 94 -3.51 1.81 2.78
N ILE A 95 -4.59 1.45 2.11
CA ILE A 95 -5.77 0.81 2.69
C ILE A 95 -6.02 -0.53 1.99
N ASN A 96 -6.93 -1.32 2.55
CA ASN A 96 -7.25 -2.65 2.05
C ASN A 96 -7.96 -2.57 0.69
N GLY A 97 -7.51 -3.37 -0.27
CA GLY A 97 -8.08 -3.50 -1.61
C GLY A 97 -7.35 -4.55 -2.43
N ASP A 98 -7.30 -4.36 -3.74
CA ASP A 98 -6.66 -5.26 -4.70
C ASP A 98 -5.43 -4.64 -5.39
N GLY A 99 -4.83 -3.61 -4.80
CA GLY A 99 -3.70 -2.87 -5.37
C GLY A 99 -4.09 -1.82 -6.40
N THR A 100 -5.39 -1.66 -6.70
CA THR A 100 -5.88 -0.56 -7.54
C THR A 100 -7.18 0.00 -7.01
N VAL A 101 -8.13 -0.87 -6.66
CA VAL A 101 -9.46 -0.50 -6.19
C VAL A 101 -9.56 -0.76 -4.69
N PRO A 102 -9.80 0.29 -3.87
CA PRO A 102 -10.08 0.12 -2.45
C PRO A 102 -11.26 -0.82 -2.21
N LEU A 103 -11.15 -1.67 -1.20
CA LEU A 103 -12.14 -2.70 -0.86
C LEU A 103 -13.56 -2.13 -0.71
N ARG A 104 -13.70 -0.95 -0.09
CA ARG A 104 -15.01 -0.30 0.07
C ARG A 104 -15.63 0.11 -1.26
N SER A 105 -14.81 0.54 -2.23
CA SER A 105 -15.28 0.88 -3.58
C SER A 105 -15.71 -0.39 -4.32
N ALA A 106 -14.91 -1.45 -4.26
CA ALA A 106 -15.19 -2.71 -4.95
C ALA A 106 -16.49 -3.41 -4.48
N LYS A 107 -16.97 -3.13 -3.27
CA LYS A 107 -18.22 -3.69 -2.71
C LYS A 107 -19.42 -2.74 -2.76
N ALA A 108 -19.29 -1.58 -3.39
CA ALA A 108 -20.30 -0.51 -3.32
C ALA A 108 -21.62 -0.90 -4.01
N ILE A 109 -21.57 -1.73 -5.04
CA ILE A 109 -22.76 -2.20 -5.77
C ILE A 109 -23.48 -3.28 -4.95
N PRO A 110 -24.78 -3.15 -4.65
CA PRO A 110 -25.57 -4.19 -4.01
C PRO A 110 -25.54 -5.51 -4.79
N ALA A 111 -25.34 -6.62 -4.08
CA ALA A 111 -25.26 -7.95 -4.67
C ALA A 111 -25.99 -8.99 -3.81
N LEU A 112 -26.49 -10.04 -4.47
CA LEU A 112 -27.06 -11.21 -3.80
C LEU A 112 -26.01 -11.94 -2.97
N LYS A 113 -24.78 -11.97 -3.48
CA LYS A 113 -23.62 -12.59 -2.83
C LYS A 113 -22.35 -11.87 -3.23
N THR A 114 -21.47 -11.71 -2.27
CA THR A 114 -20.12 -11.17 -2.47
C THR A 114 -19.12 -12.26 -2.14
N TYR A 115 -18.20 -12.49 -3.07
CA TYR A 115 -17.05 -13.37 -2.93
C TYR A 115 -15.80 -12.52 -2.88
N TYR A 116 -14.86 -12.88 -2.02
CA TYR A 116 -13.60 -12.17 -1.90
C TYR A 116 -12.44 -13.02 -2.38
N VAL A 117 -11.51 -12.41 -3.11
CA VAL A 117 -10.29 -13.01 -3.63
C VAL A 117 -9.10 -12.42 -2.90
N LYS A 118 -8.46 -13.21 -2.04
CA LYS A 118 -7.37 -12.74 -1.18
C LYS A 118 -6.08 -12.55 -1.95
N LYS A 119 -5.33 -11.50 -1.57
CA LYS A 119 -3.91 -11.27 -1.90
C LYS A 119 -3.64 -11.33 -3.41
N ILE A 120 -4.53 -10.77 -4.21
CA ILE A 120 -4.36 -10.69 -5.65
C ILE A 120 -4.38 -9.24 -6.13
N GLN A 121 -3.45 -8.92 -7.02
CA GLN A 121 -3.44 -7.67 -7.77
C GLN A 121 -4.63 -7.58 -8.74
N HIS A 122 -5.20 -6.39 -8.88
CA HIS A 122 -6.39 -6.10 -9.67
C HIS A 122 -6.36 -6.72 -11.07
N ALA A 123 -5.27 -6.50 -11.80
CA ALA A 123 -5.11 -6.97 -13.17
C ALA A 123 -5.12 -8.50 -13.31
N LEU A 124 -4.81 -9.23 -12.24
CA LEU A 124 -4.73 -10.69 -12.23
C LEU A 124 -6.03 -11.35 -11.77
N LEU A 125 -6.94 -10.61 -11.14
CA LEU A 125 -8.18 -11.13 -10.55
C LEU A 125 -8.97 -12.05 -11.50
N PRO A 126 -9.18 -11.73 -12.80
CA PRO A 126 -9.92 -12.61 -13.72
C PRO A 126 -9.22 -13.93 -14.07
N SER A 127 -7.95 -14.07 -13.73
CA SER A 127 -7.10 -15.23 -14.07
C SER A 127 -6.76 -16.10 -12.87
N VAL A 128 -7.20 -15.74 -11.67
CA VAL A 128 -6.94 -16.52 -10.46
C VAL A 128 -7.72 -17.84 -10.49
N SER A 129 -7.08 -18.89 -9.97
CA SER A 129 -7.73 -20.18 -9.71
C SER A 129 -9.04 -20.01 -8.94
N GLY A 130 -10.08 -20.71 -9.39
CA GLY A 130 -11.43 -20.65 -8.82
C GLY A 130 -12.29 -19.48 -9.26
N VAL A 131 -11.73 -18.34 -9.69
CA VAL A 131 -12.55 -17.18 -10.11
C VAL A 131 -13.32 -17.51 -11.39
N ARG A 132 -12.66 -18.15 -12.37
CA ARG A 132 -13.33 -18.55 -13.62
C ARG A 132 -14.37 -19.64 -13.39
N ASP A 133 -14.06 -20.60 -12.52
CA ASP A 133 -14.99 -21.68 -12.17
C ASP A 133 -16.20 -21.14 -11.42
N LEU A 134 -16.01 -20.16 -10.53
CA LEU A 134 -17.07 -19.44 -9.86
C LEU A 134 -17.97 -18.70 -10.86
N VAL A 135 -17.38 -17.99 -11.82
CA VAL A 135 -18.15 -17.30 -12.88
C VAL A 135 -18.97 -18.31 -13.69
N VAL A 136 -18.39 -19.44 -14.09
CA VAL A 136 -19.10 -20.50 -14.80
C VAL A 136 -20.26 -21.05 -13.96
N SER A 137 -20.04 -21.30 -12.67
CA SER A 137 -21.08 -21.73 -11.74
C SER A 137 -22.24 -20.73 -11.65
N ILE A 138 -21.93 -19.43 -11.55
CA ILE A 138 -22.94 -18.36 -11.54
C ILE A 138 -23.75 -18.36 -12.84
N LEU A 139 -23.08 -18.46 -13.99
CA LEU A 139 -23.73 -18.48 -15.30
C LEU A 139 -24.63 -19.71 -15.51
N ASN A 140 -24.28 -20.85 -14.90
CA ASN A 140 -25.09 -22.07 -14.91
C ASN A 140 -26.25 -22.05 -13.89
N ASN A 141 -26.39 -20.98 -13.08
CA ASN A 141 -27.29 -20.93 -11.92
C ASN A 141 -27.05 -22.07 -10.91
N GLU A 142 -25.79 -22.42 -10.70
CA GLU A 142 -25.38 -23.38 -9.67
C GLU A 142 -25.14 -22.62 -8.35
N ASP A 143 -26.07 -22.78 -7.40
CA ASP A 143 -26.01 -22.09 -6.10
C ASP A 143 -25.01 -22.73 -5.10
N ASN A 144 -24.51 -23.93 -5.41
CA ASN A 144 -23.69 -24.76 -4.52
C ASN A 144 -22.20 -24.79 -4.88
N PHE A 145 -21.67 -23.72 -5.49
CA PHE A 145 -20.23 -23.64 -5.74
C PHE A 145 -19.45 -23.76 -4.43
N ASP A 146 -18.70 -24.86 -4.30
CA ASP A 146 -17.88 -25.10 -3.12
C ASP A 146 -16.59 -24.29 -3.20
N ILE A 147 -16.64 -23.05 -2.68
CA ILE A 147 -15.46 -22.18 -2.61
C ILE A 147 -14.36 -22.74 -1.70
N SER A 148 -14.64 -23.69 -0.81
CA SER A 148 -13.67 -24.17 0.17
C SER A 148 -12.50 -24.93 -0.47
N ILE A 149 -12.67 -25.40 -1.71
CA ILE A 149 -11.60 -26.03 -2.49
C ILE A 149 -10.58 -25.02 -3.03
N TYR A 150 -10.89 -23.71 -3.00
CA TYR A 150 -10.03 -22.63 -3.47
C TYR A 150 -9.53 -21.79 -2.28
N PRO A 151 -8.27 -21.94 -1.85
CA PRO A 151 -7.78 -21.29 -0.62
C PRO A 151 -7.73 -19.75 -0.69
N ASN A 152 -7.77 -19.19 -1.89
CA ASN A 152 -7.81 -17.75 -2.16
C ASN A 152 -9.22 -17.16 -2.17
N LEU A 153 -10.27 -17.97 -2.27
CA LEU A 153 -11.67 -17.52 -2.25
C LEU A 153 -12.25 -17.65 -0.84
N ILE A 154 -12.90 -16.59 -0.38
CA ILE A 154 -13.58 -16.58 0.92
C ILE A 154 -15.00 -15.96 0.79
N PRO A 155 -15.98 -16.41 1.60
CA PRO A 155 -17.37 -15.94 1.49
C PRO A 155 -17.61 -14.61 2.20
N ASP A 156 -16.73 -14.21 3.10
CA ASP A 156 -16.84 -13.00 3.90
C ASP A 156 -15.46 -12.37 4.09
N ILE A 157 -15.42 -11.15 4.62
CA ILE A 157 -14.18 -10.37 4.71
C ILE A 157 -13.24 -10.84 5.83
N SER A 158 -13.66 -11.78 6.68
CA SER A 158 -12.79 -12.29 7.75
C SER A 158 -11.54 -12.91 7.12
N ASN A 159 -10.38 -12.44 7.55
CA ASN A 159 -9.06 -12.78 6.99
C ASN A 159 -8.70 -12.14 5.65
N CYS A 160 -9.32 -11.01 5.32
CA CYS A 160 -8.80 -10.13 4.30
C CYS A 160 -8.29 -8.83 4.91
N SER A 161 -7.00 -8.81 5.21
CA SER A 161 -6.29 -7.66 5.75
C SER A 161 -5.00 -7.44 4.99
N ILE A 162 -4.53 -6.20 4.94
CA ILE A 162 -3.21 -5.88 4.41
C ILE A 162 -2.17 -6.59 5.30
N PRO A 163 -1.15 -7.25 4.74
CA PRO A 163 -0.06 -7.79 5.54
C PRO A 163 0.68 -6.68 6.30
N ASN A 164 1.32 -7.03 7.41
CA ASN A 164 2.31 -6.12 8.01
C ASN A 164 3.46 -5.89 7.00
N GLY A 165 3.99 -4.68 6.98
CA GLY A 165 4.97 -4.28 5.99
C GLY A 165 5.65 -2.98 6.31
N THR A 166 6.35 -2.45 5.32
CA THR A 166 7.04 -1.17 5.39
C THR A 166 6.76 -0.37 4.12
N ILE A 167 6.31 0.88 4.25
CA ILE A 167 6.26 1.82 3.13
C ILE A 167 7.60 2.53 3.05
N VAL A 168 8.30 2.42 1.93
CA VAL A 168 9.53 3.16 1.66
C VAL A 168 9.25 4.22 0.61
N SER A 169 9.73 5.42 0.83
CA SER A 169 9.58 6.51 -0.12
C SER A 169 10.82 7.37 -0.27
N PHE A 170 11.02 7.83 -1.50
CA PHE A 170 12.13 8.67 -1.92
C PHE A 170 11.55 9.95 -2.51
N HIS A 171 12.05 11.08 -2.01
CA HIS A 171 11.58 12.41 -2.36
C HIS A 171 12.71 13.16 -3.06
N SER A 172 12.70 13.15 -4.40
CA SER A 172 13.55 13.84 -5.41
C SER A 172 14.99 14.22 -5.06
N PRO A 173 15.96 14.19 -6.00
CA PRO A 173 15.87 13.72 -7.39
C PRO A 173 16.47 12.31 -7.51
N VAL A 174 15.82 11.32 -6.90
CA VAL A 174 16.31 9.93 -6.85
C VAL A 174 15.23 8.97 -7.33
N GLU A 175 15.63 7.92 -8.04
CA GLU A 175 14.79 6.76 -8.36
C GLU A 175 14.89 5.70 -7.29
N LEU A 176 13.76 5.07 -6.99
CA LEU A 176 13.64 4.00 -6.00
C LEU A 176 13.67 2.65 -6.71
N HIS A 177 14.65 1.82 -6.35
CA HIS A 177 14.77 0.43 -6.76
C HIS A 177 14.74 -0.49 -5.55
N VAL A 178 14.02 -1.60 -5.68
CA VAL A 178 13.89 -2.65 -4.66
C VAL A 178 14.35 -3.96 -5.27
N TYR A 179 15.14 -4.71 -4.51
CA TYR A 179 15.55 -6.07 -4.86
C TYR A 179 15.23 -7.03 -3.72
N ASP A 180 14.73 -8.22 -4.03
CA ASP A 180 14.58 -9.30 -3.06
C ASP A 180 15.85 -10.20 -3.00
N GLY A 181 15.82 -11.20 -2.12
CA GLY A 181 16.92 -12.17 -1.98
C GLY A 181 17.15 -13.09 -3.19
N ALA A 182 16.16 -13.22 -4.09
CA ALA A 182 16.28 -13.97 -5.35
C ALA A 182 16.84 -13.11 -6.50
N GLY A 183 16.98 -11.80 -6.29
CA GLY A 183 17.43 -10.84 -7.29
C GLY A 183 16.32 -10.32 -8.20
N ASN A 184 15.04 -10.60 -7.88
CA ASN A 184 13.93 -9.96 -8.56
C ASN A 184 13.94 -8.45 -8.25
N HIS A 185 13.40 -7.66 -9.16
CA HIS A 185 13.48 -6.20 -9.10
C HIS A 185 12.09 -5.56 -9.24
N THR A 186 11.84 -4.54 -8.41
CA THR A 186 10.77 -3.57 -8.63
C THR A 186 11.34 -2.15 -8.66
N GLY A 187 10.96 -1.39 -9.68
CA GLY A 187 11.41 -0.04 -9.93
C GLY A 187 11.53 0.23 -11.43
N PRO A 188 12.01 1.41 -11.84
CA PRO A 188 12.20 1.72 -13.26
C PRO A 188 13.28 0.84 -13.89
N ASP A 189 13.01 0.33 -15.09
CA ASP A 189 13.98 -0.35 -15.94
C ASP A 189 14.86 0.65 -16.71
N VAL A 190 15.68 0.14 -17.64
CA VAL A 190 16.55 0.97 -18.50
C VAL A 190 15.79 1.91 -19.43
N ASN A 191 14.52 1.62 -19.73
CA ASN A 191 13.64 2.42 -20.57
C ASN A 191 12.77 3.37 -19.74
N GLY A 192 12.79 3.23 -18.41
CA GLY A 192 11.90 3.93 -17.49
C GLY A 192 10.53 3.26 -17.31
N ASP A 193 10.30 2.09 -17.91
CA ASP A 193 9.10 1.30 -17.61
C ASP A 193 9.21 0.77 -16.17
N ILE A 194 8.09 0.73 -15.43
CA ILE A 194 8.11 0.21 -14.05
C ILE A 194 8.01 -1.31 -14.08
N GLU A 195 9.06 -1.99 -13.63
CA GLU A 195 9.05 -3.43 -13.36
C GLU A 195 8.41 -3.68 -12.00
N ASN A 196 7.60 -4.73 -11.88
CA ASN A 196 7.05 -5.20 -10.61
C ASN A 196 7.20 -6.73 -10.48
N ASN A 197 8.46 -7.19 -10.42
CA ASN A 197 8.78 -8.62 -10.43
C ASN A 197 8.82 -9.24 -9.02
N ILE A 198 8.54 -8.46 -7.97
CA ILE A 198 8.48 -8.93 -6.59
C ILE A 198 7.00 -9.07 -6.18
N GLU A 199 6.57 -10.27 -5.81
CA GLU A 199 5.17 -10.56 -5.47
C GLU A 199 4.71 -9.79 -4.22
N GLY A 200 3.52 -9.20 -4.29
CA GLY A 200 2.89 -8.51 -3.16
C GLY A 200 3.43 -7.09 -2.89
N LEU A 201 4.37 -6.63 -3.71
CA LEU A 201 4.89 -5.27 -3.67
C LEU A 201 4.07 -4.35 -4.59
N ASP A 202 3.87 -3.12 -4.13
CA ASP A 202 3.25 -2.05 -4.92
C ASP A 202 4.25 -0.90 -5.16
N TYR A 203 4.11 -0.19 -6.28
CA TYR A 203 5.02 0.91 -6.67
C TYR A 203 4.23 2.08 -7.23
N GLU A 204 4.30 3.20 -6.51
CA GLU A 204 3.53 4.40 -6.82
C GLU A 204 4.44 5.60 -7.08
N VAL A 205 4.05 6.42 -8.04
CA VAL A 205 4.77 7.66 -8.40
C VAL A 205 3.82 8.84 -8.38
N ILE A 206 4.08 9.79 -7.48
CA ILE A 206 3.33 11.06 -7.39
C ILE A 206 4.31 12.20 -7.65
N ASP A 207 4.16 12.83 -8.81
CA ASP A 207 5.09 13.81 -9.36
C ASP A 207 6.53 13.30 -9.46
N ASN A 208 7.40 13.63 -8.51
CA ASN A 208 8.78 13.18 -8.45
C ASN A 208 9.06 12.28 -7.24
N ASN A 209 8.03 11.96 -6.45
CA ASN A 209 8.09 11.17 -5.23
C ASN A 209 7.73 9.73 -5.57
N LYS A 210 8.49 8.78 -5.05
CA LYS A 210 8.30 7.36 -5.30
C LYS A 210 8.01 6.66 -4.00
N PHE A 211 7.07 5.72 -4.04
CA PHE A 211 6.61 4.98 -2.89
C PHE A 211 6.55 3.51 -3.23
N THR A 212 6.86 2.66 -2.26
CA THR A 212 6.66 1.23 -2.39
C THR A 212 6.25 0.62 -1.07
N PHE A 213 5.33 -0.34 -1.11
CA PHE A 213 4.97 -1.15 0.05
C PHE A 213 5.74 -2.47 0.00
N LEU A 214 6.46 -2.78 1.08
CA LEU A 214 7.27 -3.99 1.25
C LEU A 214 6.65 -4.89 2.31
N PRO A 215 6.08 -6.06 1.96
CA PRO A 215 5.58 -7.00 2.96
C PRO A 215 6.72 -7.56 3.84
N ASN A 216 6.49 -7.76 5.15
CA ASN A 216 7.53 -8.19 6.12
C ASN A 216 7.94 -9.68 6.01
N ASN A 217 7.73 -10.32 4.85
CA ASN A 217 8.02 -11.74 4.63
C ASN A 217 9.37 -11.99 3.94
N LEU A 218 10.07 -10.95 3.48
CA LEU A 218 11.35 -11.03 2.78
C LEU A 218 12.33 -9.98 3.32
N ASP A 219 13.61 -10.22 3.05
CA ASP A 219 14.65 -9.19 3.18
C ASP A 219 14.78 -8.43 1.86
N TYR A 220 14.77 -7.11 1.94
CA TYR A 220 14.86 -6.24 0.77
C TYR A 220 16.14 -5.44 0.78
N LYS A 221 16.78 -5.34 -0.39
CA LYS A 221 17.83 -4.36 -0.66
C LYS A 221 17.21 -3.18 -1.39
N ILE A 222 17.28 -2.00 -0.77
CA ILE A 222 16.78 -0.75 -1.33
C ILE A 222 17.95 0.01 -1.92
N VAL A 223 17.77 0.50 -3.16
CA VAL A 223 18.77 1.29 -3.88
C VAL A 223 18.12 2.56 -4.41
N GLY A 224 18.65 3.70 -3.99
CA GLY A 224 18.36 5.01 -4.58
C GLY A 224 19.38 5.34 -5.65
N LYS A 225 18.94 5.69 -6.87
CA LYS A 225 19.84 6.21 -7.92
C LYS A 225 19.50 7.65 -8.25
N ALA A 226 20.47 8.56 -8.11
CA ALA A 226 20.25 9.95 -8.45
C ALA A 226 19.97 10.12 -9.96
N ILE A 227 19.01 10.98 -10.29
CA ILE A 227 18.67 11.37 -11.66
C ILE A 227 18.97 12.85 -11.94
N ASP A 228 19.29 13.61 -10.90
CA ASP A 228 19.69 15.00 -10.98
C ASP A 228 20.54 15.39 -9.77
N GLN A 229 21.08 16.60 -9.78
CA GLN A 229 21.74 17.18 -8.61
C GLN A 229 20.71 17.80 -7.66
N GLY A 230 20.96 17.72 -6.36
CA GLY A 230 20.08 18.33 -5.36
C GLY A 230 20.23 17.74 -3.98
N VAL A 231 19.11 17.71 -3.26
CA VAL A 231 18.98 17.01 -1.98
C VAL A 231 17.74 16.15 -2.03
N PHE A 232 17.81 14.95 -1.46
CA PHE A 232 16.66 14.06 -1.34
C PHE A 232 16.41 13.64 0.10
N ASP A 233 15.18 13.21 0.36
CA ASP A 233 14.76 12.65 1.63
C ASP A 233 14.30 11.20 1.44
N ILE A 234 14.52 10.36 2.44
CA ILE A 234 14.00 8.99 2.53
C ILE A 234 13.03 8.93 3.71
N ARG A 235 11.85 8.38 3.50
CA ARG A 235 10.90 8.07 4.58
C ARG A 235 10.56 6.58 4.57
N ILE A 236 10.62 5.97 5.75
CA ILE A 236 10.38 4.54 5.98
C ILE A 236 9.31 4.43 7.07
N GLN A 237 8.15 3.89 6.73
CA GLN A 237 7.00 3.80 7.63
C GLN A 237 6.66 2.34 7.89
N GLU A 238 6.71 1.92 9.16
CA GLU A 238 6.32 0.56 9.55
C GLU A 238 4.79 0.48 9.63
N VAL A 239 4.21 -0.51 8.95
CA VAL A 239 2.78 -0.77 8.91
C VAL A 239 2.47 -2.03 9.69
N VAL A 240 1.69 -1.88 10.76
CA VAL A 240 1.26 -2.97 11.64
C VAL A 240 -0.25 -2.89 11.80
N ASN A 241 -0.96 -3.98 11.47
CA ASN A 241 -2.42 -4.04 11.52
C ASN A 241 -3.08 -2.89 10.72
N GLU A 242 -2.61 -2.66 9.50
CA GLU A 242 -3.09 -1.62 8.57
C GLU A 242 -2.86 -0.16 9.01
N GLU A 243 -2.15 0.06 10.11
CA GLU A 243 -1.82 1.38 10.65
C GLU A 243 -0.31 1.61 10.65
N VAL A 244 0.10 2.86 10.43
CA VAL A 244 1.53 3.22 10.55
C VAL A 244 1.89 3.31 12.03
N SER A 245 2.78 2.43 12.50
CA SER A 245 3.25 2.41 13.89
C SER A 245 4.40 3.38 14.13
N THR A 246 5.34 3.47 13.19
CA THR A 246 6.53 4.32 13.29
C THR A 246 6.89 4.89 11.91
N THR A 247 7.48 6.09 11.91
CA THR A 247 8.05 6.71 10.72
C THR A 247 9.49 7.11 11.00
N THR A 248 10.42 6.59 10.20
CA THR A 248 11.85 6.92 10.22
C THR A 248 12.18 7.76 8.99
N MET A 249 12.85 8.90 9.18
CA MET A 249 13.19 9.84 8.12
C MET A 249 14.68 10.14 8.09
N PHE A 250 15.26 10.09 6.88
CA PHE A 250 16.59 10.59 6.59
C PHE A 250 16.44 11.79 5.66
N THR A 251 16.81 12.98 6.13
CA THR A 251 16.55 14.22 5.39
C THR A 251 17.83 14.92 4.95
N ASN A 252 17.70 15.74 3.90
CA ASN A 252 18.73 16.60 3.34
C ASN A 252 19.98 15.83 2.91
N ILE A 253 19.80 14.67 2.27
CA ILE A 253 20.91 13.88 1.74
C ILE A 253 21.34 14.54 0.42
N PRO A 254 22.57 15.09 0.32
CA PRO A 254 23.05 15.70 -0.91
C PRO A 254 23.28 14.64 -1.98
N VAL A 255 22.93 14.96 -3.23
CA VAL A 255 23.13 14.08 -4.38
C VAL A 255 23.68 14.85 -5.57
N VAL A 256 24.55 14.19 -6.30
CA VAL A 256 24.89 14.50 -7.70
C VAL A 256 24.40 13.36 -8.58
N SER A 257 24.42 13.53 -9.90
CA SER A 257 23.85 12.57 -10.86
C SER A 257 24.48 11.16 -10.82
N THR A 258 25.63 10.98 -10.18
CA THR A 258 26.29 9.69 -9.98
C THR A 258 25.99 9.05 -8.63
N THR A 259 25.36 9.78 -7.71
CA THR A 259 25.17 9.34 -6.33
C THR A 259 24.21 8.15 -6.24
N GLN A 260 24.59 7.14 -5.46
CA GLN A 260 23.72 6.02 -5.11
C GLN A 260 23.59 5.90 -3.59
N ALA A 261 22.36 5.65 -3.13
CA ALA A 261 22.09 5.33 -1.74
C ALA A 261 21.69 3.86 -1.61
N LYS A 262 22.10 3.19 -0.55
CA LYS A 262 21.81 1.76 -0.35
C LYS A 262 21.59 1.43 1.12
N PHE A 263 20.61 0.59 1.38
CA PHE A 263 20.34 0.00 2.68
C PHE A 263 19.52 -1.27 2.53
N ASN A 264 19.40 -2.04 3.61
CA ASN A 264 18.53 -3.20 3.66
C ASN A 264 17.37 -2.95 4.63
N ILE A 265 16.23 -3.58 4.34
CA ILE A 265 15.09 -3.66 5.25
C ILE A 265 14.86 -5.13 5.56
N ASN A 266 14.87 -5.44 6.85
CA ASN A 266 14.60 -6.76 7.42
C ASN A 266 13.58 -6.60 8.57
N SER A 267 12.33 -6.31 8.21
CA SER A 267 11.18 -6.05 9.11
C SER A 267 11.20 -4.73 9.91
N SER A 268 12.27 -3.95 9.85
CA SER A 268 12.34 -2.61 10.46
C SER A 268 13.17 -1.63 9.63
N ALA A 269 13.04 -0.34 9.90
CA ALA A 269 13.90 0.68 9.30
C ALA A 269 15.38 0.50 9.71
N PRO A 270 16.35 0.77 8.82
CA PRO A 270 17.77 0.77 9.17
C PRO A 270 18.13 1.98 10.04
N SER A 271 19.20 1.87 10.83
CA SER A 271 19.77 3.02 11.56
C SER A 271 20.63 3.94 10.70
N GLN A 272 21.05 3.47 9.51
CA GLN A 272 21.93 4.21 8.62
C GLN A 272 21.70 3.86 7.14
N ILE A 273 22.09 4.79 6.26
CA ILE A 273 22.04 4.65 4.80
C ILE A 273 23.46 4.82 4.26
N SER A 274 23.95 3.84 3.50
CA SER A 274 25.25 3.95 2.82
C SER A 274 25.11 4.78 1.55
N ILE A 275 26.08 5.64 1.28
CA ILE A 275 26.10 6.54 0.13
C ILE A 275 27.40 6.36 -0.66
N ASP A 276 27.24 6.11 -1.95
CA ASP A 276 28.26 6.15 -3.01
C ASP A 276 28.12 7.51 -3.68
N ASN A 277 29.08 8.42 -3.50
CA ASN A 277 28.96 9.81 -3.92
C ASN A 277 29.38 10.01 -5.38
N ASP A 278 30.35 9.23 -5.87
CA ASP A 278 30.97 9.40 -7.18
C ASP A 278 30.59 8.32 -8.22
N GLY A 279 29.82 7.32 -7.81
CA GLY A 279 29.26 6.27 -8.65
C GLY A 279 30.26 5.17 -9.00
N ASP A 280 31.37 5.04 -8.27
CA ASP A 280 32.39 4.03 -8.54
C ASP A 280 32.06 2.63 -7.96
N GLY A 281 30.96 2.53 -7.20
CA GLY A 281 30.48 1.31 -6.56
C GLY A 281 31.10 1.02 -5.18
N VAL A 282 32.04 1.85 -4.74
CA VAL A 282 32.44 1.99 -3.34
C VAL A 282 31.41 2.90 -2.65
N PHE A 283 31.26 2.76 -1.33
CA PHE A 283 30.33 3.59 -0.55
C PHE A 283 31.17 4.33 0.49
N GLU A 284 31.43 5.61 0.26
CA GLU A 284 32.42 6.40 1.03
C GLU A 284 31.83 7.01 2.30
N SER A 285 30.51 7.17 2.36
CA SER A 285 29.84 7.86 3.46
C SER A 285 28.56 7.16 3.91
N GLU A 286 28.10 7.55 5.10
CA GLU A 286 26.86 7.05 5.69
C GLU A 286 26.03 8.22 6.23
N LYS A 287 24.72 8.14 6.07
CA LYS A 287 23.75 9.00 6.75
C LYS A 287 23.22 8.22 7.97
N ASN A 288 23.53 8.68 9.18
CA ASN A 288 23.31 7.94 10.44
C ASN A 288 22.57 8.74 11.52
N ASP A 289 21.90 9.81 11.13
CA ASP A 289 21.11 10.72 11.97
C ASP A 289 19.61 10.69 11.58
N PRO A 290 18.95 9.52 11.61
CA PRO A 290 17.52 9.46 11.33
C PRO A 290 16.70 10.20 12.39
N VAL A 291 15.60 10.80 11.95
CA VAL A 291 14.53 11.27 12.83
C VAL A 291 13.46 10.19 12.89
N VAL A 292 13.15 9.71 14.09
CA VAL A 292 12.11 8.69 14.32
C VAL A 292 10.94 9.32 15.06
N VAL A 293 9.74 9.14 14.52
CA VAL A 293 8.48 9.57 15.14
C VAL A 293 7.52 8.39 15.23
N VAL A 294 6.68 8.40 16.27
CA VAL A 294 5.60 7.40 16.42
C VAL A 294 4.44 7.81 15.52
N GLY A 295 3.93 6.87 14.75
CA GLY A 295 2.76 7.08 13.89
C GLY A 295 3.06 7.67 12.51
N PHE A 296 1.98 8.08 11.84
CA PHE A 296 1.98 8.68 10.52
C PHE A 296 2.37 10.17 10.55
N VAL A 297 3.02 10.65 9.48
CA VAL A 297 3.41 12.05 9.32
C VAL A 297 2.54 12.74 8.28
N GLU A 298 1.79 13.76 8.71
CA GLU A 298 0.83 14.52 7.88
C GLU A 298 1.37 15.88 7.39
N PHE A 299 2.53 16.34 7.88
CA PHE A 299 3.14 17.63 7.52
C PHE A 299 4.67 17.52 7.42
N LEU A 300 5.31 18.42 6.66
CA LEU A 300 6.78 18.48 6.57
C LEU A 300 7.46 18.84 7.91
N ASP A 301 6.84 19.74 8.68
CA ASP A 301 7.37 20.22 9.96
C ASP A 301 6.86 19.37 11.13
N THR A 302 7.37 18.15 11.30
CA THR A 302 7.22 17.48 12.60
C THR A 302 8.28 18.02 13.56
N PRO A 303 7.91 18.52 14.76
CA PRO A 303 8.87 19.01 15.72
C PRO A 303 9.86 17.91 16.14
N SER A 304 11.12 18.33 16.32
CA SER A 304 12.26 17.60 16.88
C SER A 304 11.87 16.65 18.04
N PRO A 305 12.55 15.48 18.22
CA PRO A 305 12.17 14.49 19.22
C PRO A 305 12.43 15.00 20.63
N ALA A 306 11.43 15.68 21.21
CA ALA A 306 11.39 16.07 22.60
C ALA A 306 10.26 15.32 23.33
N LEU A 307 10.27 13.99 23.28
CA LEU A 307 9.61 13.14 24.27
C LEU A 307 10.57 12.00 24.66
N SER A 308 11.67 12.38 25.31
CA SER A 308 12.47 11.47 26.13
C SER A 308 11.64 11.02 27.32
N SER A 309 11.17 9.78 27.27
CA SER A 309 10.93 8.85 28.37
C SER A 309 10.87 9.45 29.79
N GLN A 310 9.70 9.42 30.42
CA GLN A 310 9.66 9.33 31.88
C GLN A 310 10.20 7.95 32.28
N VAL A 311 11.48 7.90 32.60
CA VAL A 311 12.06 6.79 33.36
C VAL A 311 11.52 6.92 34.78
N VAL A 312 10.55 6.07 35.14
CA VAL A 312 10.15 5.89 36.54
C VAL A 312 11.28 5.15 37.26
N SER A 313 12.19 5.93 37.84
CA SER A 313 13.14 5.46 38.84
C SER A 313 12.42 5.23 40.16
N LEU A 314 12.16 3.97 40.50
CA LEU A 314 11.86 3.55 41.87
C LEU A 314 13.15 3.63 42.71
N GLY A 315 13.24 4.65 43.56
CA GLY A 315 14.40 4.88 44.43
C GLY A 315 14.12 5.82 45.59
N SER A 316 13.92 5.21 46.76
CA SER A 316 13.76 5.70 48.13
C SER A 316 14.13 7.14 48.54
N SER A 317 13.21 7.72 49.32
CA SER A 317 13.39 8.43 50.61
C SER A 317 13.34 9.97 50.67
N SER A 318 12.34 10.40 51.45
CA SER A 318 12.32 11.55 52.37
C SER A 318 12.32 12.99 51.79
N SER A 319 11.15 13.64 51.78
CA SER A 319 10.75 14.60 52.84
C SER A 319 9.60 15.51 52.41
N LYS A 320 8.62 15.61 53.31
CA LYS A 320 7.45 16.50 53.40
C LYS A 320 7.53 17.85 52.66
N LYS A 321 6.51 18.16 51.84
CA LYS A 321 5.40 19.08 52.21
C LYS A 321 4.34 19.21 51.10
N SER A 322 3.11 19.29 51.57
CA SER A 322 1.79 19.43 50.93
C SER A 322 1.61 20.61 49.96
N VAL A 323 0.77 20.44 48.93
CA VAL A 323 -0.46 21.21 48.65
C VAL A 323 -1.35 20.39 47.70
N ALA A 324 -2.67 20.42 47.95
CA ALA A 324 -3.72 19.62 47.32
C ALA A 324 -4.07 20.05 45.88
N VAL A 325 -4.41 19.07 45.04
CA VAL A 325 -5.23 19.28 43.82
C VAL A 325 -6.36 18.27 43.86
N GLU A 326 -7.57 18.81 43.70
CA GLU A 326 -8.86 18.15 43.78
C GLU A 326 -9.12 17.36 42.48
N THR A 327 -9.20 16.03 42.58
CA THR A 327 -9.61 15.15 41.47
C THR A 327 -11.04 14.71 41.68
N ALA A 328 -11.94 15.13 40.79
CA ALA A 328 -13.24 14.51 40.60
C ALA A 328 -13.02 13.15 39.92
N VAL A 329 -13.43 12.08 40.60
CA VAL A 329 -13.47 10.71 40.06
C VAL A 329 -14.93 10.35 39.85
N GLU A 330 -15.31 10.18 38.59
CA GLU A 330 -16.61 9.62 38.23
C GLU A 330 -16.49 8.09 38.25
N SER A 331 -17.27 7.47 39.14
CA SER A 331 -17.31 6.02 39.38
C SER A 331 -18.15 5.30 38.33
N ILE A 332 -17.60 4.27 37.68
CA ILE A 332 -18.37 3.29 36.90
C ILE A 332 -18.60 2.05 37.75
N ASN A 333 -19.88 1.72 37.98
CA ASN A 333 -20.35 0.49 38.61
C ASN A 333 -20.10 -0.71 37.70
N VAL A 334 -19.53 -1.79 38.26
CA VAL A 334 -19.50 -3.12 37.64
C VAL A 334 -20.51 -3.98 38.39
N GLU A 335 -21.52 -4.48 37.67
CA GLU A 335 -22.49 -5.45 38.19
C GLU A 335 -21.96 -6.87 37.95
N GLU A 336 -21.70 -7.59 39.04
CA GLU A 336 -21.47 -9.04 39.06
C GLU A 336 -22.79 -9.79 38.88
N THR A 337 -22.79 -10.81 38.03
CA THR A 337 -23.75 -11.92 38.12
C THR A 337 -22.99 -13.24 38.13
N GLY A 338 -23.07 -13.96 39.26
CA GLY A 338 -22.73 -15.39 39.36
C GLY A 338 -23.79 -16.23 38.63
N ILE A 339 -23.68 -17.55 38.41
CA ILE A 339 -23.44 -18.74 39.27
C ILE A 339 -23.53 -19.95 38.26
N PRO A 340 -23.24 -21.25 38.54
CA PRO A 340 -22.18 -21.96 39.27
C PRO A 340 -21.39 -22.97 38.37
N ILE A 341 -20.43 -23.61 39.02
CA ILE A 341 -19.62 -24.77 38.64
C ILE A 341 -20.40 -26.07 38.91
N ASP A 342 -20.25 -27.09 38.06
CA ASP A 342 -20.53 -28.49 38.42
C ASP A 342 -19.44 -29.41 37.85
N GLU A 343 -19.02 -30.37 38.67
CA GLU A 343 -18.02 -31.40 38.40
C GLU A 343 -18.72 -32.64 37.81
N ASP A 344 -18.18 -33.26 36.76
CA ASP A 344 -18.19 -34.74 36.71
C ASP A 344 -17.10 -35.34 35.82
N LEU A 345 -16.54 -36.44 36.32
CA LEU A 345 -15.48 -37.27 35.76
C LEU A 345 -16.07 -38.32 34.81
N GLY A 346 -15.39 -38.62 33.69
CA GLY A 346 -15.78 -39.74 32.83
C GLY A 346 -14.73 -40.16 31.80
N THR A 347 -14.06 -41.28 32.06
CA THR A 347 -13.03 -41.91 31.22
C THR A 347 -13.55 -42.72 30.01
N VAL A 348 -12.83 -42.60 28.88
CA VAL A 348 -12.40 -43.64 27.89
C VAL A 348 -13.46 -44.45 27.10
N LYS A 349 -13.35 -44.40 25.76
CA LYS A 349 -13.25 -45.60 24.88
C LYS A 349 -12.83 -45.25 23.45
N ILE A 350 -11.65 -45.73 23.07
CA ILE A 350 -11.11 -45.80 21.71
C ILE A 350 -11.64 -47.07 21.04
N LYS A 351 -12.00 -47.02 19.75
CA LYS A 351 -11.91 -48.17 18.83
C LYS A 351 -11.45 -47.75 17.42
N PRO A 352 -10.71 -48.61 16.70
CA PRO A 352 -9.94 -48.24 15.51
C PRO A 352 -10.50 -48.77 14.18
N ASN A 353 -9.91 -48.25 13.09
CA ASN A 353 -9.83 -48.76 11.71
C ASN A 353 -11.10 -48.79 10.85
N GLU A 354 -11.03 -48.13 9.69
CA GLU A 354 -11.10 -48.85 8.41
C GLU A 354 -10.39 -48.08 7.28
N VAL A 355 -9.47 -48.79 6.63
CA VAL A 355 -8.73 -48.42 5.44
C VAL A 355 -9.57 -48.83 4.23
N VAL A 356 -9.81 -47.91 3.29
CA VAL A 356 -10.29 -48.28 1.95
C VAL A 356 -9.32 -47.75 0.90
N VAL A 357 -8.56 -48.69 0.36
CA VAL A 357 -7.77 -48.57 -0.87
C VAL A 357 -8.74 -48.65 -2.05
N ALA A 358 -8.73 -47.65 -2.93
CA ALA A 358 -9.32 -47.77 -4.26
C ALA A 358 -8.30 -47.31 -5.31
N ILE A 359 -7.71 -48.30 -5.97
CA ILE A 359 -6.90 -48.18 -7.18
C ILE A 359 -7.85 -48.03 -8.36
N THR A 360 -7.72 -47.01 -9.19
CA THR A 360 -8.15 -47.10 -10.60
C THR A 360 -7.31 -46.22 -11.53
N LYS A 361 -6.42 -46.92 -12.25
CA LYS A 361 -6.00 -46.77 -13.66
C LYS A 361 -5.85 -45.37 -14.28
N GLU A 362 -4.59 -45.08 -14.60
CA GLU A 362 -4.14 -44.16 -15.65
C GLU A 362 -4.83 -44.43 -16.99
N ILE A 363 -5.26 -43.35 -17.64
CA ILE A 363 -5.46 -43.28 -19.09
C ILE A 363 -4.57 -42.14 -19.59
N VAL A 364 -3.49 -42.53 -20.26
CA VAL A 364 -2.60 -41.63 -21.00
C VAL A 364 -3.30 -41.24 -22.30
N ILE A 365 -3.51 -39.93 -22.51
CA ILE A 365 -3.81 -39.36 -23.83
C ILE A 365 -2.73 -38.32 -24.11
N GLU A 366 -1.74 -38.69 -24.91
CA GLU A 366 -0.83 -37.75 -25.56
C GLU A 366 -1.62 -36.88 -26.55
N LYS A 367 -1.70 -35.58 -26.29
CA LYS A 367 -1.97 -34.59 -27.34
C LYS A 367 -0.89 -33.52 -27.30
N LYS A 368 0.07 -33.66 -28.23
CA LYS A 368 1.04 -32.61 -28.60
C LYS A 368 0.29 -31.45 -29.25
N GLU A 369 0.17 -30.33 -28.56
CA GLU A 369 -0.03 -29.02 -29.19
C GLU A 369 0.96 -28.04 -28.55
N SER A 370 1.96 -27.65 -29.33
CA SER A 370 2.90 -26.59 -28.99
C SER A 370 2.19 -25.24 -29.09
N ILE A 371 1.96 -24.59 -27.96
CA ILE A 371 1.55 -23.18 -27.93
C ILE A 371 2.71 -22.39 -27.34
N ALA A 372 3.30 -21.55 -28.20
CA ALA A 372 4.30 -20.59 -27.80
C ALA A 372 3.70 -19.65 -26.75
N SER A 373 4.26 -19.68 -25.55
CA SER A 373 4.03 -18.70 -24.50
C SER A 373 4.65 -17.37 -24.96
N SER A 374 3.84 -16.49 -25.53
CA SER A 374 4.17 -15.06 -25.58
C SER A 374 3.92 -14.49 -24.18
N GLU A 375 5.00 -14.11 -23.49
CA GLU A 375 4.91 -13.28 -22.28
C GLU A 375 4.15 -12.00 -22.61
N LEU A 376 2.93 -11.88 -22.09
CA LEU A 376 2.19 -10.63 -22.07
C LEU A 376 2.71 -9.82 -20.88
N VAL A 377 3.66 -8.93 -21.15
CA VAL A 377 4.08 -7.88 -20.21
C VAL A 377 2.93 -6.87 -20.12
N TYR A 378 2.16 -6.94 -19.04
CA TYR A 378 1.09 -5.98 -18.76
C TYR A 378 1.68 -4.71 -18.15
N LYS A 379 1.71 -3.63 -18.94
CA LYS A 379 2.13 -2.30 -18.47
C LYS A 379 1.05 -1.71 -17.56
N ASN A 380 1.42 -1.36 -16.32
CA ASN A 380 0.52 -0.66 -15.40
C ASN A 380 0.40 0.83 -15.74
N THR A 381 -0.54 1.52 -15.09
CA THR A 381 -0.84 2.95 -15.32
C THR A 381 0.34 3.87 -15.01
N ALA A 382 1.18 3.50 -14.03
CA ALA A 382 2.41 4.21 -13.67
C ALA A 382 3.45 4.18 -14.80
N THR A 383 3.57 3.04 -15.50
CA THR A 383 4.44 2.86 -16.67
C THR A 383 4.09 3.84 -17.79
N VAL A 384 2.80 4.05 -18.05
CA VAL A 384 2.35 4.97 -19.11
C VAL A 384 2.69 6.44 -18.78
N TYR A 385 2.56 6.84 -17.51
CA TYR A 385 2.81 8.21 -17.09
C TYR A 385 4.30 8.57 -17.06
N TYR A 386 5.16 7.66 -16.58
CA TYR A 386 6.61 7.88 -16.52
C TYR A 386 7.23 8.00 -17.92
N VAL A 387 6.87 7.12 -18.86
CA VAL A 387 7.39 7.13 -20.22
C VAL A 387 7.09 8.44 -20.94
N ILE A 388 5.86 8.97 -20.78
CA ILE A 388 5.48 10.25 -21.39
C ILE A 388 6.30 11.41 -20.81
N LYS A 389 6.54 11.43 -19.50
CA LYS A 389 7.32 12.49 -18.83
C LYS A 389 8.79 12.47 -19.24
N THR A 390 9.41 11.30 -19.32
CA THR A 390 10.82 11.13 -19.72
C THR A 390 11.03 11.47 -21.19
N TYR A 391 10.07 11.11 -22.06
CA TYR A 391 10.07 11.50 -23.46
C TYR A 391 9.94 13.01 -23.64
N LEU A 392 9.03 13.66 -22.90
CA LEU A 392 8.87 15.12 -22.95
C LEU A 392 10.10 15.87 -22.44
N LYS A 393 10.75 15.41 -21.36
CA LYS A 393 12.02 15.99 -20.85
C LYS A 393 13.13 15.91 -21.90
N THR A 394 13.24 14.79 -22.62
CA THR A 394 14.23 14.58 -23.68
C THR A 394 13.97 15.49 -24.89
N VAL A 395 12.70 15.61 -25.32
CA VAL A 395 12.31 16.48 -26.45
C VAL A 395 12.54 17.96 -26.09
N PHE A 396 12.16 18.40 -24.90
CA PHE A 396 12.38 19.78 -24.46
C PHE A 396 13.87 20.13 -24.37
N ASN A 397 14.70 19.24 -23.84
CA ASN A 397 16.15 19.45 -23.80
C ASN A 397 16.76 19.51 -25.21
N GLY A 398 16.29 18.67 -26.14
CA GLY A 398 16.71 18.71 -27.54
C GLY A 398 16.34 20.01 -28.24
N VAL A 399 15.12 20.50 -28.05
CA VAL A 399 14.64 21.77 -28.62
C VAL A 399 15.39 22.96 -28.02
N TRP A 400 15.65 22.97 -26.71
CA TRP A 400 16.42 24.01 -26.03
C TRP A 400 17.88 24.09 -26.52
N LEU A 401 18.54 22.94 -26.68
CA LEU A 401 19.88 22.86 -27.24
C LEU A 401 19.93 23.33 -28.71
N TRP A 402 18.89 23.02 -29.49
CA TRP A 402 18.76 23.52 -30.86
C TRP A 402 18.59 25.04 -30.91
N PHE A 403 17.75 25.63 -30.05
CA PHE A 403 17.62 27.09 -29.93
C PHE A 403 18.94 27.77 -29.53
N LYS A 404 19.67 27.20 -28.57
CA LYS A 404 21.01 27.67 -28.17
C LYS A 404 22.05 27.59 -29.29
N SER A 405 21.87 26.71 -30.27
CA SER A 405 22.78 26.59 -31.43
C SER A 405 22.47 27.60 -32.56
N LYS A 406 21.34 28.30 -32.46
CA LYS A 406 20.82 29.25 -33.47
C LYS A 406 20.85 30.71 -33.00
N LEU A 407 21.16 30.95 -31.73
CA LEU A 407 21.56 32.23 -31.15
C LEU A 407 23.08 32.26 -31.03
#